data_AF-A0AA36H914-F1
#
_entry.id   AF-A0AA36H914-F1
#
_cell.length_a   1.000
_cell.length_b   1.000
_cell.length_c   1.000
_cell.angle_alpha   90.00
_cell.angle_beta   90.00
_cell.angle_gamma   90.00
#
_symmetry.space_group_name_H-M   'P 1'
#
loop_
_entity.id
_entity.type
_entity.pdbx_description
1 polymer ?
#
loop_
_entity_poly.entity_id
_entity_poly.type
_entity_poly.pdbx_seq_one_letter_code
_entity_poly.pdbx_strand_id
1 'polypeptide(L)'
;MLANEANKFNDNVNKRYYREALGNTTTARVYSLAERYQIAENIRFCRFVARAVAWVGIWNILAAAMLFTGNLKMTIFARNVAMIGYNYIHLIYGFVMVFVMYRSDHRWRKEIGKLTKSCCATKTHSEFTSVKSTFGKETCVDKRQHAVCYFNMLNRDWEREAPTTRH
;
A
#
# COMPACT_ATOMS: atom_id res chain seq x y z
N MET A 1 12.16 31.32 17.00
CA MET A 1 12.76 30.41 18.03
C MET A 1 12.28 28.96 17.86
N LEU A 2 10.96 28.70 17.79
CA LEU A 2 10.38 27.34 17.62
C LEU A 2 10.84 26.57 16.36
N ALA A 3 11.05 27.27 15.24
CA ALA A 3 11.51 26.63 14.00
C ALA A 3 12.93 26.04 14.12
N ASN A 4 13.79 26.64 14.94
CA ASN A 4 15.18 26.19 15.10
C ASN A 4 15.26 24.96 16.01
N GLU A 5 14.44 24.93 17.07
CA GLU A 5 14.25 23.78 17.96
C GLU A 5 13.69 22.56 17.20
N ALA A 6 12.65 22.77 16.38
CA ALA A 6 12.05 21.70 15.57
C ALA A 6 13.05 21.12 14.55
N ASN A 7 13.87 21.97 13.93
CA ASN A 7 14.87 21.54 12.97
C ASN A 7 16.01 20.76 13.65
N LYS A 8 16.40 21.18 14.85
CA LYS A 8 17.42 20.50 15.68
C LYS A 8 16.93 19.15 16.20
N PHE A 9 15.64 19.06 16.56
CA PHE A 9 15.01 17.78 16.91
C PHE A 9 14.96 16.84 15.71
N ASN A 10 14.56 17.34 14.54
CA ASN A 10 14.52 16.56 13.30
C ASN A 10 15.91 16.03 12.90
N ASP A 11 16.95 16.86 12.99
CA ASP A 11 18.33 16.45 12.71
C ASP A 11 18.83 15.36 13.68
N ASN A 12 18.50 15.48 14.97
CA ASN A 12 18.86 14.48 15.98
C ASN A 12 18.14 13.14 15.76
N VAL A 13 16.86 13.16 15.38
CA VAL A 13 16.09 11.96 15.04
C VAL A 13 16.69 11.30 13.80
N ASN A 14 17.01 12.08 12.77
CA ASN A 14 17.58 11.58 11.52
C ASN A 14 18.95 10.92 11.73
N LYS A 15 19.81 11.53 12.56
CA LYS A 15 21.12 10.97 12.95
C LYS A 15 21.01 9.69 13.77
N ARG A 16 19.93 9.51 14.53
CA ARG A 16 19.64 8.26 15.25
C ARG A 16 19.30 7.14 14.28
N TYR A 17 18.37 7.38 13.35
CA TYR A 17 18.01 6.42 12.31
C TYR A 17 19.20 6.03 11.43
N TYR A 18 20.05 7.00 11.07
CA TYR A 18 21.24 6.73 10.27
C TYR A 18 22.23 5.80 11.00
N ARG A 19 22.45 6.03 12.31
CA ARG A 19 23.34 5.17 13.11
C ARG A 19 22.77 3.79 13.37
N GLU A 20 21.47 3.67 13.61
CA GLU A 20 20.80 2.38 13.75
C GLU A 20 20.85 1.57 12.43
N ALA A 21 20.71 2.24 11.28
CA ALA A 21 20.85 1.62 9.98
C ALA A 21 22.29 1.14 9.71
N LEU A 22 23.30 1.93 10.10
CA LEU A 22 24.72 1.60 9.91
C LEU A 22 25.22 0.50 10.87
N GLY A 23 24.72 0.48 12.10
CA GLY A 23 25.07 -0.53 13.11
C GLY A 23 24.55 -1.94 12.78
N ASN A 24 23.41 -2.02 12.08
CA ASN A 24 22.82 -3.29 11.61
C ASN A 24 23.42 -3.83 10.31
N THR A 25 24.25 -3.06 9.60
CA THR A 25 24.82 -3.46 8.30
C THR A 25 26.08 -4.33 8.38
N THR A 26 26.71 -4.46 9.54
CA THR A 26 27.95 -5.25 9.73
C THR A 26 27.73 -6.77 9.50
N THR A 27 26.47 -7.22 9.48
CA THR A 27 26.03 -8.60 9.20
C THR A 27 25.00 -8.67 8.07
N ALA A 28 24.85 -7.61 7.27
CA ALA A 28 23.80 -7.54 6.26
C ALA A 28 24.17 -8.32 5.00
N ARG A 29 23.56 -9.50 4.83
CA ARG A 29 23.44 -10.20 3.55
C ARG A 29 23.14 -9.18 2.45
N VAL A 30 23.97 -9.12 1.41
CA VAL A 30 23.85 -8.12 0.35
C VAL A 30 22.66 -8.48 -0.54
N TYR A 31 21.47 -8.06 -0.12
CA TYR A 31 20.26 -8.17 -0.93
C TYR A 31 20.37 -7.28 -2.15
N SER A 32 19.96 -7.78 -3.32
CA SER A 32 19.85 -6.97 -4.54
C SER A 32 18.85 -5.82 -4.35
N LEU A 33 18.98 -4.74 -5.12
CA LEU A 33 18.10 -3.58 -5.00
C LEU A 33 16.61 -3.95 -5.19
N ALA A 34 16.34 -4.89 -6.11
CA ALA A 34 14.99 -5.40 -6.36
C ALA A 34 14.46 -6.23 -5.19
N GLU A 35 15.29 -7.07 -4.58
CA GLU A 35 14.90 -7.91 -3.45
C GLU A 35 14.58 -7.08 -2.20
N ARG A 36 15.38 -6.03 -1.93
CA ARG A 36 15.09 -5.06 -0.85
C ARG A 36 13.77 -4.34 -1.08
N TYR A 37 13.46 -3.97 -2.33
CA TYR A 37 12.20 -3.33 -2.67
C TYR A 37 11.01 -4.26 -2.43
N GLN A 38 11.09 -5.52 -2.89
CA GLN A 38 10.04 -6.51 -2.69
C GLN A 38 9.79 -6.80 -1.20
N ILE A 39 10.86 -6.98 -0.41
CA ILE A 39 10.74 -7.22 1.04
C ILE A 39 10.11 -6.01 1.72
N ALA A 40 10.56 -4.80 1.41
CA ALA A 40 10.01 -3.57 1.99
C ALA A 40 8.51 -3.39 1.66
N GLU A 41 8.12 -3.70 0.42
CA GLU A 41 6.73 -3.63 -0.02
C GLU A 41 5.85 -4.68 0.69
N ASN A 42 6.33 -5.90 0.84
CA ASN A 42 5.61 -6.95 1.57
C ASN A 42 5.43 -6.61 3.05
N ILE A 43 6.47 -6.09 3.72
CA ILE A 43 6.38 -5.67 5.13
C ILE A 43 5.36 -4.52 5.28
N ARG A 44 5.32 -3.58 4.34
CA ARG A 44 4.34 -2.49 4.34
C ARG A 44 2.92 -3.03 4.19
N PHE A 45 2.71 -3.98 3.28
CA PHE A 45 1.41 -4.62 3.07
C PHE A 45 0.97 -5.42 4.30
N CYS A 46 1.84 -6.25 4.88
CA CYS A 46 1.55 -6.98 6.11
C CYS A 46 1.17 -6.06 7.26
N ARG A 47 1.86 -4.93 7.45
CA ARG A 47 1.50 -3.91 8.46
C ARG A 47 0.15 -3.24 8.20
N PHE A 48 -0.26 -3.12 6.93
CA PHE A 48 -1.59 -2.62 6.59
C PHE A 48 -2.66 -3.66 6.91
N VAL A 49 -2.47 -4.91 6.47
CA VAL A 49 -3.38 -6.02 6.75
C VAL A 49 -3.54 -6.24 8.25
N ALA A 50 -2.44 -6.26 9.01
CA ALA A 50 -2.49 -6.43 10.46
C ALA A 50 -3.30 -5.31 11.15
N ARG A 51 -3.14 -4.05 10.71
CA ARG A 51 -3.97 -2.94 11.21
C ARG A 51 -5.43 -3.09 10.83
N ALA A 52 -5.73 -3.50 9.60
CA ALA A 52 -7.11 -3.72 9.16
C ALA A 52 -7.79 -4.84 9.95
N VAL A 53 -7.10 -5.97 10.17
CA VAL A 53 -7.60 -7.08 10.98
C VAL A 53 -7.82 -6.66 12.43
N ALA A 54 -6.91 -5.87 13.02
CA ALA A 54 -7.09 -5.32 14.36
C ALA A 54 -8.35 -4.45 14.47
N TRP A 55 -8.60 -3.58 13.47
CA TRP A 55 -9.83 -2.79 13.42
C TRP A 55 -11.08 -3.66 13.35
N VAL A 56 -11.11 -4.66 12.47
CA VAL A 56 -12.23 -5.62 12.38
C VAL A 56 -12.47 -6.34 13.70
N GLY A 57 -11.41 -6.77 14.39
CA GLY A 57 -11.49 -7.41 15.70
C GLY A 57 -12.11 -6.52 16.77
N ILE A 58 -11.69 -5.25 16.85
CA ILE A 58 -12.26 -4.26 17.78
C ILE A 58 -13.76 -4.07 17.53
N TRP A 59 -14.17 -3.96 16.26
CA TRP A 59 -15.59 -3.82 15.91
C TRP A 59 -16.42 -5.05 16.26
N ASN A 60 -15.87 -6.25 16.08
CA ASN A 60 -16.56 -7.48 16.43
C ASN A 60 -16.76 -7.62 17.96
N ILE A 61 -15.79 -7.18 18.76
CA ILE A 61 -15.93 -7.14 20.23
C ILE A 61 -17.01 -6.13 20.63
N LEU A 62 -17.02 -4.94 20.03
CA LEU A 62 -18.05 -3.94 20.28
C LEU A 62 -19.44 -4.46 19.91
N ALA A 63 -19.53 -5.22 18.81
CA ALA A 63 -20.76 -5.87 18.38
C ALA A 63 -21.29 -6.88 19.40
N ALA A 64 -20.41 -7.76 19.88
CA ALA A 64 -20.74 -8.73 20.91
C ALA A 64 -21.19 -8.04 22.21
N ALA A 65 -20.52 -6.95 22.61
CA ALA A 65 -20.88 -6.15 23.78
C ALA A 65 -22.28 -5.54 23.65
N MET A 66 -22.65 -5.02 22.47
CA MET A 66 -23.99 -4.46 22.25
C MET A 66 -25.08 -5.52 22.29
N LEU A 67 -24.84 -6.69 21.70
CA LEU A 67 -25.72 -7.86 21.82
C LEU A 67 -25.91 -8.26 23.29
N PHE A 68 -24.85 -8.21 24.09
CA PHE A 68 -24.90 -8.49 25.52
C PHE A 68 -25.75 -7.45 26.28
N THR A 69 -25.61 -6.15 25.97
CA THR A 69 -26.46 -5.11 26.60
C THR A 69 -27.95 -5.28 26.31
N GLY A 70 -28.31 -5.91 25.19
CA GLY A 70 -29.69 -6.29 24.89
C GLY A 70 -30.28 -7.32 25.87
N ASN A 71 -29.47 -8.08 26.59
CA ASN A 71 -29.95 -9.03 27.60
C ASN A 71 -30.19 -8.40 28.99
N LEU A 72 -29.80 -7.14 29.20
CA LEU A 72 -30.07 -6.43 30.44
C LEU A 72 -31.53 -5.93 30.44
N LYS A 73 -32.15 -5.88 31.63
CA LYS A 73 -33.51 -5.34 31.83
C LYS A 73 -33.53 -3.82 31.64
N MET A 74 -33.38 -3.35 30.40
CA MET A 74 -33.60 -1.96 30.00
C MET A 74 -35.02 -1.76 29.46
N THR A 75 -35.50 -0.52 29.46
CA THR A 75 -36.77 -0.17 28.82
C THR A 75 -36.68 -0.40 27.30
N ILE A 76 -37.78 -0.91 26.73
CA ILE A 76 -37.87 -1.27 25.30
C ILE A 76 -37.49 -0.09 24.39
N PHE A 77 -37.86 1.13 24.79
CA PHE A 77 -37.54 2.35 24.06
C PHE A 77 -36.03 2.64 24.01
N ALA A 78 -35.34 2.59 25.16
CA ALA A 78 -33.90 2.85 25.24
C ALA A 78 -33.10 1.81 24.44
N ARG A 79 -33.53 0.55 24.48
CA ARG A 79 -32.92 -0.55 23.71
C ARG A 79 -33.07 -0.35 22.20
N ASN A 80 -34.23 0.10 21.73
CA ASN A 80 -34.46 0.35 20.31
C ASN A 80 -33.64 1.54 19.79
N VAL A 81 -33.55 2.63 20.55
CA VAL A 81 -32.71 3.79 20.18
C VAL A 81 -31.24 3.39 20.11
N ALA A 82 -30.75 2.61 21.07
CA ALA A 82 -29.37 2.11 21.07
C ALA A 82 -29.09 1.20 19.86
N MET A 83 -30.00 0.29 19.51
CA MET A 83 -29.87 -0.59 18.35
C MET A 83 -29.85 0.17 17.02
N ILE A 84 -30.69 1.19 16.87
CA ILE A 84 -30.71 2.04 15.67
C ILE A 84 -29.38 2.80 15.54
N GLY A 85 -28.93 3.42 16.64
CA GLY A 85 -27.65 4.14 16.66
C GLY A 85 -26.46 3.23 16.33
N TYR A 86 -26.45 2.03 16.91
CA TYR A 86 -25.42 1.03 16.65
C TYR A 86 -25.36 0.60 15.17
N ASN A 87 -26.51 0.30 14.57
CA ASN A 87 -26.60 -0.07 13.16
C ASN A 87 -26.13 1.06 12.25
N TYR A 88 -26.44 2.31 12.59
CA TYR A 88 -26.00 3.47 11.83
C TYR A 88 -24.49 3.68 11.90
N ILE A 89 -23.90 3.52 13.09
CA ILE A 89 -22.45 3.58 13.30
C ILE A 89 -21.73 2.47 12.51
N HIS A 90 -22.29 1.25 12.48
CA HIS A 90 -21.74 0.14 11.70
C HIS A 90 -21.77 0.40 10.19
N LEU A 91 -22.86 0.99 9.69
CA LEU A 91 -22.97 1.43 8.29
C LEU A 91 -21.91 2.48 7.94
N ILE A 92 -21.74 3.49 8.80
CA ILE A 92 -20.72 4.52 8.63
C ILE A 92 -19.31 3.91 8.69
N TYR A 93 -19.06 2.97 9.59
CA TYR A 93 -17.78 2.28 9.70
C TYR A 93 -17.41 1.54 8.40
N GLY A 94 -18.36 0.81 7.80
CA GLY A 94 -18.15 0.14 6.52
C GLY A 94 -17.72 1.13 5.43
N PHE A 95 -18.36 2.30 5.38
CA PHE A 95 -18.01 3.35 4.41
C PHE A 95 -16.63 3.97 4.67
N VAL A 96 -16.33 4.26 5.94
CA VAL A 96 -15.04 4.81 6.37
C VAL A 96 -13.90 3.83 6.09
N MET A 97 -14.11 2.52 6.28
CA MET A 97 -13.10 1.50 5.96
C MET A 97 -12.74 1.49 4.48
N VAL A 98 -13.73 1.55 3.60
CA VAL A 98 -13.50 1.65 2.15
C VAL A 98 -12.72 2.94 1.82
N PHE A 99 -13.07 4.05 2.45
CA PHE A 99 -12.38 5.33 2.26
C PHE A 99 -10.92 5.31 2.76
N VAL A 100 -10.67 4.75 3.94
CA VAL A 100 -9.33 4.60 4.52
C VAL A 100 -8.48 3.66 3.68
N MET A 101 -9.04 2.55 3.22
CA MET A 101 -8.36 1.61 2.32
C MET A 101 -8.02 2.27 0.99
N TYR A 102 -8.95 3.04 0.42
CA TYR A 102 -8.71 3.85 -0.78
C TYR A 102 -7.59 4.89 -0.57
N ARG A 103 -7.45 5.48 0.62
CA ARG A 103 -6.39 6.47 0.89
C ARG A 103 -5.04 5.87 1.24
N SER A 104 -5.00 4.68 1.81
CA SER A 104 -3.79 4.08 2.37
C SER A 104 -2.86 3.48 1.32
N ASP A 105 -3.40 3.02 0.19
CA ASP A 105 -2.60 2.41 -0.86
C ASP A 105 -2.82 3.04 -2.24
N HIS A 106 -1.75 3.62 -2.76
CA HIS A 106 -1.66 4.10 -4.13
C HIS A 106 -1.92 3.00 -5.17
N ARG A 107 -1.68 1.71 -4.85
CA ARG A 107 -2.02 0.58 -5.72
C ARG A 107 -3.54 0.41 -5.84
N TRP A 108 -4.25 0.41 -4.71
CA TRP A 108 -5.72 0.38 -4.69
C TRP A 108 -6.33 1.56 -5.44
N ARG A 109 -5.77 2.77 -5.33
CA ARG A 109 -6.22 3.91 -6.15
C ARG A 109 -6.03 3.68 -7.65
N LYS A 110 -4.91 3.09 -8.06
CA LYS A 110 -4.62 2.78 -9.47
C LYS A 110 -5.55 1.70 -9.99
N GLU A 111 -5.83 0.66 -9.21
CA GLU A 111 -6.73 -0.43 -9.58
C GLU A 111 -8.19 0.03 -9.63
N ILE A 112 -8.66 0.73 -8.60
CA ILE A 112 -9.99 1.37 -8.61
C ILE A 112 -10.09 2.34 -9.78
N GLY A 113 -9.08 3.17 -10.03
CA GLY A 113 -9.04 4.08 -11.18
C GLY A 113 -9.11 3.36 -12.53
N LYS A 114 -8.49 2.19 -12.67
CA LYS A 114 -8.63 1.33 -13.86
C LYS A 114 -10.05 0.77 -13.99
N LEU A 115 -10.65 0.31 -12.90
CA LEU A 115 -12.02 -0.21 -12.88
C LEU A 115 -13.05 0.89 -13.17
N THR A 116 -12.91 2.08 -12.58
CA THR A 116 -13.75 3.25 -12.86
C THR A 116 -13.61 3.69 -14.31
N LYS A 117 -12.38 3.74 -14.85
CA LYS A 117 -12.16 3.99 -16.29
C LYS A 117 -12.79 2.90 -17.15
N SER A 118 -12.70 1.63 -16.77
CA SER A 118 -13.32 0.52 -17.52
C SER A 118 -14.85 0.53 -17.46
N CYS A 119 -15.43 1.09 -16.39
CA CYS A 119 -16.87 1.22 -16.22
C CYS A 119 -17.42 2.48 -16.93
N CYS A 120 -16.61 3.54 -17.02
CA CYS A 120 -17.01 4.82 -17.62
C CYS A 120 -16.49 5.06 -19.04
N ALA A 121 -15.53 4.28 -19.56
CA ALA A 121 -14.97 4.47 -20.90
C ALA A 121 -15.52 3.42 -21.88
N THR A 122 -16.34 3.90 -22.81
CA THR A 122 -16.51 3.26 -24.12
C THR A 122 -15.13 3.09 -24.75
N LYS A 123 -14.77 1.85 -25.09
CA LYS A 123 -13.49 1.43 -25.69
C LYS A 123 -13.02 2.43 -26.76
N THR A 124 -12.16 3.37 -26.38
CA THR A 124 -11.57 4.31 -27.34
C THR A 124 -10.09 4.45 -27.05
N HIS A 125 -9.33 3.78 -27.92
CA HIS A 125 -7.90 3.91 -28.23
C HIS A 125 -6.82 3.50 -27.21
N SER A 126 -5.79 2.88 -27.78
CA SER A 126 -4.54 2.43 -27.19
C SER A 126 -3.79 3.56 -26.49
N GLU A 127 -3.62 3.43 -25.18
CA GLU A 127 -2.98 4.42 -24.31
C GLU A 127 -1.44 4.34 -24.47
N PHE A 128 -0.90 5.10 -25.41
CA PHE A 128 0.55 5.36 -25.49
C PHE A 128 1.01 6.03 -24.19
N THR A 129 2.03 5.49 -23.54
CA THR A 129 2.64 6.13 -22.37
C THR A 129 3.88 6.85 -22.83
N SER A 130 3.85 8.19 -22.79
CA SER A 130 5.03 9.01 -22.99
C SER A 130 5.94 8.80 -21.78
N VAL A 131 7.06 8.11 -21.99
CA VAL A 131 8.11 7.97 -20.98
C VAL A 131 9.21 8.94 -21.36
N LYS A 132 9.59 9.82 -20.43
CA LYS A 132 10.66 10.79 -20.63
C LYS A 132 12.00 10.07 -20.45
N SER A 133 12.82 10.05 -21.51
CA SER A 133 14.17 9.49 -21.48
C SER A 133 15.05 10.24 -20.47
N THR A 134 16.12 9.60 -19.98
CA THR A 134 17.13 10.16 -19.05
C THR A 134 17.73 11.49 -19.53
N PHE A 135 17.65 11.79 -20.83
CA PHE A 135 18.07 13.07 -21.44
C PHE A 135 16.92 14.05 -21.71
N GLY A 136 15.74 13.82 -21.14
CA GLY A 136 14.61 14.73 -21.22
C GLY A 136 13.78 14.65 -22.50
N LYS A 137 14.10 13.76 -23.44
CA LYS A 137 13.35 13.60 -24.70
C LYS A 137 12.15 12.67 -24.49
N GLU A 138 10.95 13.12 -24.86
CA GLU A 138 9.74 12.32 -24.78
C GLU A 138 9.75 11.23 -25.86
N THR A 139 9.73 9.96 -25.44
CA THR A 139 9.60 8.82 -26.35
C THR A 139 8.28 8.14 -26.06
N CYS A 140 7.38 8.16 -27.04
CA CYS A 140 6.12 7.44 -26.99
C CYS A 140 6.41 5.97 -27.23
N VAL A 141 6.35 5.15 -26.19
CA VAL A 141 6.58 3.70 -26.32
C VAL A 141 5.28 2.96 -26.05
N ASP A 142 4.92 2.08 -26.97
CA ASP A 142 3.74 1.22 -26.85
C ASP A 142 3.93 0.25 -25.67
N LYS A 143 2.93 0.19 -24.77
CA LYS A 143 2.95 -0.66 -23.56
C LYS A 143 3.16 -2.14 -23.90
N ARG A 144 2.70 -2.60 -25.08
CA ARG A 144 2.92 -3.98 -25.53
C ARG A 144 4.38 -4.29 -25.81
N GLN A 145 5.14 -3.32 -26.32
CA GLN A 145 6.55 -3.50 -26.65
C GLN A 145 7.45 -3.41 -25.41
N HIS A 146 6.98 -2.75 -24.35
CA HIS A 146 7.76 -2.57 -23.12
C HIS A 146 8.05 -3.89 -22.40
N ALA A 147 7.07 -4.80 -22.35
CA ALA A 147 7.26 -6.13 -21.77
C ALA A 147 8.25 -6.96 -22.60
N VAL A 148 8.09 -6.96 -23.93
CA VAL A 148 8.98 -7.68 -24.85
C VAL A 148 10.42 -7.15 -24.76
N CYS A 149 10.60 -5.84 -24.71
CA CYS A 149 11.92 -5.22 -24.59
C CYS A 149 12.58 -5.56 -23.25
N TYR A 150 11.81 -5.53 -22.14
CA TYR A 150 12.29 -5.94 -20.82
C TYR A 150 12.72 -7.41 -20.80
N PHE A 151 11.89 -8.32 -21.31
CA PHE A 151 12.23 -9.75 -21.36
C PHE A 151 13.42 -10.03 -22.29
N ASN A 152 13.56 -9.29 -23.39
CA ASN A 152 14.73 -9.41 -24.28
C ASN A 152 16.02 -8.91 -23.63
N MET A 153 15.98 -7.84 -22.83
CA MET A 153 17.15 -7.40 -22.06
C MET A 153 17.50 -8.42 -20.99
N LEU A 154 16.50 -8.94 -20.28
CA LEU A 154 16.68 -9.97 -19.26
C LEU A 154 17.29 -11.25 -19.85
N ASN A 155 16.84 -11.68 -21.03
CA ASN A 155 17.37 -12.87 -21.70
C ASN A 155 18.84 -12.66 -22.12
N ARG A 156 19.19 -11.47 -22.61
CA ARG A 156 20.58 -11.13 -22.95
C ARG A 156 21.51 -11.09 -21.74
N ASP A 157 21.02 -10.61 -20.61
CA ASP A 157 21.81 -10.59 -19.37
C ASP A 157 21.99 -12.01 -18.84
N TRP A 158 20.98 -12.86 -18.94
CA TRP A 158 21.06 -14.29 -18.61
C TRP A 158 22.04 -15.06 -19.51
N GLU A 159 22.03 -14.79 -20.82
CA GLU A 159 22.95 -15.38 -21.80
C GLU A 159 24.40 -14.92 -21.59
N ARG A 160 24.63 -13.72 -21.04
CA ARG A 160 25.96 -13.23 -20.67
C ARG A 160 26.55 -13.90 -19.44
N GLU A 161 25.69 -14.36 -18.53
CA GLU A 161 26.10 -15.06 -17.31
C GLU A 161 26.27 -16.57 -17.51
N ALA A 162 25.81 -17.12 -18.64
CA ALA A 162 26.05 -18.51 -19.01
C ALA A 162 27.54 -18.72 -19.36
N PRO A 163 28.27 -19.59 -18.63
CA PRO A 163 29.67 -19.86 -18.96
C PRO A 163 29.73 -20.54 -20.32
N THR A 164 30.44 -19.94 -21.28
CA THR A 164 30.82 -20.59 -22.54
C THR A 164 31.53 -21.90 -22.24
N THR A 165 30.83 -23.02 -22.33
CA THR A 165 31.43 -24.34 -22.53
C THR A 165 32.06 -24.34 -23.91
N ARG A 166 33.35 -23.96 -23.97
CA ARG A 166 34.20 -24.18 -25.14
C ARG A 166 34.41 -25.68 -25.30
N HIS A 167 33.90 -26.23 -26.40
CA HIS A 167 34.43 -27.44 -27.02
C HIS A 167 35.58 -27.07 -27.95
#